data_AF-A0A0G1N688-F1
#
_entry.id   AF-A0A0G1N688-F1
#
_cell.length_a   1.000
_cell.length_b   1.000
_cell.length_c   1.000
_cell.angle_alpha   90.00
_cell.angle_beta   90.00
_cell.angle_gamma   90.00
#
_symmetry.space_group_name_H-M   'P 1'
#
loop_
_entity.id
_entity.type
_entity.pdbx_description
1 polymer ?
#
loop_
_entity_poly.entity_id
_entity_poly.type
_entity_poly.pdbx_seq_one_letter_code
_entity_poly.pdbx_strand_id
1 'polypeptide(L)'
;MTTLDQIANKIIKEQELIIGPLAWQEAGKVNGVHIIDAKSGAVTVENGDSRIVIDKLVSQYERLFGRASREVCREAAAPFLANLTPAEMPLSLK
;
A
#
# COMPACT_ATOMS: atom_id res chain seq x y z
N MET A 1 -1.57 14.64 -4.04
CA MET A 1 -1.11 13.31 -3.61
C MET A 1 -0.46 13.45 -2.25
N THR A 2 -0.94 12.69 -1.28
CA THR A 2 -0.40 12.61 0.08
C THR A 2 0.78 11.63 0.14
N THR A 3 1.55 11.63 1.23
CA THR A 3 2.59 10.62 1.47
C THR A 3 2.00 9.21 1.51
N LEU A 4 0.77 9.05 2.01
CA LEU A 4 0.08 7.75 2.05
C LEU A 4 -0.36 7.28 0.66
N ASP A 5 -0.76 8.20 -0.23
CA ASP A 5 -1.02 7.87 -1.65
C ASP A 5 0.25 7.32 -2.33
N GLN A 6 1.40 7.95 -2.05
CA GLN A 6 2.70 7.53 -2.57
C GLN A 6 3.09 6.15 -2.04
N ILE A 7 2.88 5.90 -0.75
CA ILE A 7 3.13 4.60 -0.12
C ILE A 7 2.24 3.53 -0.74
N ALA A 8 0.93 3.77 -0.87
CA ALA A 8 0.01 2.81 -1.48
C ALA A 8 0.43 2.46 -2.91
N ASN A 9 0.69 3.48 -3.74
CA ASN A 9 1.15 3.27 -5.10
C ASN A 9 2.46 2.46 -5.17
N LYS A 10 3.46 2.81 -4.33
CA LYS A 10 4.74 2.10 -4.34
C LYS A 10 4.58 0.65 -3.89
N ILE A 11 3.80 0.40 -2.84
CA ILE A 11 3.47 -0.97 -2.39
C ILE A 11 2.85 -1.77 -3.54
N ILE A 12 1.81 -1.23 -4.20
CA ILE A 12 1.10 -1.95 -5.26
C ILE A 12 2.05 -2.28 -6.43
N LYS A 13 2.92 -1.34 -6.83
CA LYS A 13 3.91 -1.55 -7.89
C LYS A 13 4.96 -2.60 -7.52
N GLU A 14 5.49 -2.57 -6.30
CA GLU A 14 6.46 -3.60 -5.87
C GLU A 14 5.82 -4.99 -5.79
N GLN A 15 4.57 -5.07 -5.34
CA GLN A 15 3.83 -6.34 -5.40
C GLN A 15 3.60 -6.77 -6.84
N GLU A 16 3.24 -5.86 -7.76
CA GLU A 16 3.05 -6.19 -9.18
C GLU A 16 4.30 -6.82 -9.81
N LEU A 17 5.51 -6.40 -9.43
CA LEU A 17 6.75 -7.02 -9.91
C LEU A 17 6.90 -8.49 -9.48
N ILE A 18 6.21 -8.91 -8.42
CA ILE A 18 6.29 -10.26 -7.85
C ILE A 18 5.11 -11.13 -8.30
N ILE A 19 3.89 -10.60 -8.19
CA ILE A 19 2.64 -11.37 -8.39
C ILE A 19 1.91 -10.97 -9.68
N GLY A 20 2.46 -10.04 -10.45
CA GLY A 20 1.88 -9.56 -11.70
C GLY A 20 0.65 -8.67 -11.50
N PRO A 21 -0.19 -8.52 -12.54
CA PRO A 21 -1.31 -7.56 -12.54
C PRO A 21 -2.38 -7.84 -11.49
N LEU A 22 -2.35 -9.03 -10.87
CA LEU A 22 -3.17 -9.38 -9.71
C LEU A 22 -2.98 -8.39 -8.55
N ALA A 23 -1.79 -7.78 -8.42
CA ALA A 23 -1.53 -6.79 -7.38
C ALA A 23 -2.54 -5.63 -7.40
N TRP A 24 -2.86 -5.10 -8.58
CA TRP A 24 -3.85 -4.04 -8.76
C TRP A 24 -5.27 -4.51 -8.46
N GLN A 25 -5.61 -5.74 -8.86
CA GLN A 25 -6.92 -6.32 -8.57
C GLN A 25 -7.15 -6.50 -7.06
N GLU A 26 -6.12 -6.92 -6.33
CA GLU A 26 -6.18 -7.07 -4.87
C GLU A 26 -6.22 -5.72 -4.15
N ALA A 27 -5.47 -4.74 -4.63
CA ALA A 27 -5.53 -3.38 -4.09
C ALA A 27 -6.94 -2.78 -4.21
N GLY A 28 -7.61 -3.00 -5.35
CA GLY A 28 -8.97 -2.51 -5.57
C GLY A 28 -10.04 -3.14 -4.67
N LYS A 29 -9.72 -4.23 -3.95
CA LYS A 29 -10.62 -4.84 -2.95
C LYS A 29 -10.51 -4.19 -1.58
N VAL A 30 -9.52 -3.32 -1.37
CA VAL A 30 -9.26 -2.68 -0.09
C VAL A 30 -10.11 -1.42 0.02
N ASN A 31 -11.09 -1.44 0.93
CA ASN A 31 -11.94 -0.27 1.18
C ASN A 31 -11.09 0.96 1.57
N GLY A 32 -11.22 2.03 0.79
CA GLY A 32 -10.47 3.28 0.93
C GLY A 32 -9.26 3.40 0.01
N VAL A 33 -8.92 2.37 -0.77
CA VAL A 33 -7.98 2.46 -1.90
C VAL A 33 -8.78 2.73 -3.17
N HIS A 34 -8.49 3.84 -3.83
CA HIS A 34 -9.11 4.21 -5.10
C HIS A 34 -8.06 4.23 -6.20
N ILE A 35 -8.16 3.30 -7.14
CA ILE A 35 -7.29 3.22 -8.31
C ILE A 35 -7.88 4.15 -9.37
N ILE A 36 -7.22 5.27 -9.61
CA ILE A 36 -7.60 6.23 -10.65
C ILE A 36 -7.07 5.76 -12.01
N ASP A 37 -5.80 5.34 -12.05
CA ASP A 37 -5.17 4.76 -13.23
C ASP A 37 -4.01 3.84 -12.83
N ALA A 38 -4.17 2.54 -13.08
CA ALA A 38 -3.15 1.54 -12.80
C ALA A 38 -1.89 1.69 -13.68
N LYS A 39 -2.02 2.22 -14.91
CA LYS A 39 -0.87 2.36 -15.82
C LYS A 39 0.06 3.49 -15.39
N SER A 40 -0.49 4.64 -15.00
CA SER A 40 0.31 5.74 -14.43
C SER A 40 0.65 5.51 -12.94
N GLY A 41 -0.10 4.64 -12.26
CA GLY A 41 0.01 4.44 -10.81
C GLY A 41 -0.63 5.59 -10.03
N ALA A 42 -1.72 6.15 -10.55
CA ALA A 42 -2.52 7.12 -9.84
C ALA A 42 -3.45 6.38 -8.88
N VAL A 43 -3.15 6.47 -7.59
CA VAL A 43 -3.93 5.89 -6.49
C VAL A 43 -4.19 6.98 -5.45
N THR A 44 -5.39 7.00 -4.89
CA THR A 44 -5.71 7.81 -3.72
C THR A 44 -6.15 6.94 -2.56
N VAL A 45 -5.72 7.33 -1.35
CA VAL A 45 -6.08 6.69 -0.09
C VAL A 45 -7.04 7.60 0.65
N GLU A 46 -8.32 7.23 0.66
CA GLU A 46 -9.40 8.07 1.19
C GLU A 46 -10.21 7.31 2.24
N ASN A 47 -10.12 7.73 3.50
CA ASN A 47 -10.99 7.28 4.59
C ASN A 47 -10.80 8.18 5.84
N GLY A 48 -11.62 7.99 6.88
CA GLY A 48 -11.48 8.71 8.14
C GLY A 48 -10.12 8.51 8.84
N ASP A 49 -9.46 7.36 8.62
CA ASP A 49 -8.07 7.12 9.01
C ASP A 49 -7.31 6.40 7.89
N SER A 50 -6.57 7.18 7.08
CA SER A 50 -5.83 6.69 5.92
C SER A 50 -4.71 5.70 6.27
N ARG A 51 -4.22 5.66 7.51
CA ARG A 51 -3.17 4.70 7.93
C ARG A 51 -3.73 3.29 8.02
N ILE A 52 -4.96 3.17 8.50
CA ILE A 52 -5.69 1.90 8.56
C ILE A 52 -5.90 1.34 7.15
N VAL A 53 -6.04 2.20 6.14
CA VAL A 53 -6.16 1.75 4.74
C VAL A 53 -4.85 1.11 4.28
N ILE A 54 -3.70 1.69 4.61
CA ILE A 54 -2.39 1.09 4.32
C ILE A 54 -2.22 -0.24 5.07
N ASP A 55 -2.59 -0.30 6.36
CA ASP A 55 -2.54 -1.54 7.13
C ASP A 55 -3.37 -2.67 6.48
N LYS A 56 -4.56 -2.33 5.97
CA LYS A 56 -5.43 -3.26 5.24
C LYS A 56 -4.84 -3.67 3.90
N LEU A 57 -4.19 -2.76 3.19
CA LEU A 57 -3.50 -3.07 1.93
C LEU A 57 -2.38 -4.08 2.15
N VAL A 58 -1.52 -3.86 3.15
CA VAL A 58 -0.46 -4.81 3.50
C VAL A 58 -1.04 -6.16 3.91
N SER A 59 -2.08 -6.15 4.73
CA SER A 59 -2.77 -7.38 5.19
C SER A 59 -3.39 -8.16 4.02
N GLN A 60 -3.94 -7.47 3.02
CA GLN A 60 -4.53 -8.09 1.84
C GLN A 60 -3.48 -8.88 1.03
N TYR A 61 -2.26 -8.36 0.90
CA TYR A 61 -1.16 -9.07 0.26
C TYR A 61 -0.60 -10.19 1.13
N GLU A 62 -0.37 -9.94 2.43
CA GLU A 62 0.11 -10.95 3.38
C GLU A 62 -0.80 -12.19 3.42
N ARG A 63 -2.13 -12.00 3.36
CA ARG A 63 -3.09 -13.10 3.34
C ARG A 63 -2.93 -14.01 2.11
N LEU A 64 -2.50 -13.47 0.97
CA LEU A 64 -2.39 -14.21 -0.28
C LEU A 64 -1.01 -14.83 -0.49
N PHE A 65 0.04 -14.12 -0.10
CA PHE A 65 1.43 -14.47 -0.45
C PHE A 65 2.32 -14.66 0.79
N GLY A 66 1.73 -14.64 1.99
CA GLY A 66 2.41 -14.89 3.25
C GLY A 66 3.31 -13.73 3.70
N ARG A 67 4.18 -14.02 4.66
CA ARG A 67 5.03 -12.98 5.29
C ARG A 67 6.00 -12.31 4.33
N ALA A 68 6.38 -12.97 3.24
CA ALA A 68 7.29 -12.41 2.25
C ALA A 68 6.71 -11.14 1.59
N SER A 69 5.40 -11.13 1.25
CA SER A 69 4.78 -9.94 0.68
C SER A 69 4.70 -8.79 1.67
N ARG A 70 4.57 -9.07 2.97
CA ARG A 70 4.64 -8.03 4.00
C ARG A 70 6.01 -7.34 4.04
N GLU A 71 7.10 -8.09 3.95
CA GLU A 71 8.44 -7.51 3.92
C GLU A 71 8.65 -6.64 2.68
N VAL A 72 8.17 -7.08 1.52
CA VAL A 72 8.18 -6.28 0.29
C VAL A 72 7.40 -4.97 0.48
N CYS A 73 6.24 -5.00 1.14
CA CYS A 73 5.51 -3.78 1.46
C CYS A 73 6.32 -2.82 2.37
N ARG A 74 7.03 -3.36 3.37
CA ARG A 74 7.87 -2.56 4.28
C ARG A 74 9.03 -1.92 3.52
N GLU A 75 9.74 -2.68 2.70
CA GLU A 75 10.84 -2.19 1.85
C GLU A 75 10.35 -1.12 0.86
N ALA A 76 9.20 -1.36 0.23
CA ALA A 76 8.56 -0.41 -0.69
C ALA A 76 8.26 0.93 -0.01
N ALA A 77 7.78 0.89 1.24
CA ALA A 77 7.39 2.09 1.98
C ALA A 77 8.56 2.82 2.64
N ALA A 78 9.69 2.16 2.89
CA ALA A 78 10.82 2.69 3.66
C ALA A 78 11.27 4.12 3.27
N PRO A 79 11.37 4.49 1.97
CA PRO A 79 11.78 5.84 1.57
C PRO A 79 10.81 6.95 2.00
N PHE A 80 9.55 6.61 2.26
CA PHE A 80 8.49 7.56 2.61
C PHE A 80 8.27 7.68 4.11
N LEU A 81 8.69 6.69 4.90
CA LEU A 81 8.44 6.63 6.34
C LEU A 81 9.06 7.80 7.11
N ALA A 82 10.19 8.33 6.61
CA ALA A 82 10.85 9.50 7.19
C ALA A 82 9.99 10.78 7.15
N ASN A 83 8.98 10.81 6.27
CA ASN A 83 8.06 11.96 6.10
C ASN A 83 6.80 11.82 6.96
N LEU A 84 6.65 10.75 7.74
CA LEU A 84 5.50 10.51 8.60
C LEU A 84 5.87 10.78 10.06
N THR A 85 5.00 11.47 10.78
CA THR A 85 5.08 11.50 12.24
C THR A 85 4.75 10.12 12.83
N PRO A 86 5.12 9.83 14.09
CA PRO A 86 4.75 8.58 14.74
C PRO A 86 3.24 8.31 14.79
N ALA A 87 2.43 9.38 14.81
CA ALA A 87 0.97 9.30 14.74
C ALA A 87 0.48 8.95 13.34
N GLU A 88 1.22 9.30 12.29
CA GLU A 88 0.89 9.02 10.89
C GLU A 88 1.38 7.65 10.40
N MET A 89 2.22 6.98 11.17
CA MET A 89 2.82 5.69 10.81
C MET A 89 1.81 4.53 10.81
N PRO A 90 1.59 3.83 9.68
CA PRO A 90 0.82 2.58 9.65
C PRO A 90 1.50 1.50 10.49
N LEU A 91 0.71 0.72 11.25
CA LEU A 91 1.26 -0.30 12.15
C LEU A 91 1.93 -1.45 11.39
N SER A 92 1.44 -1.80 10.21
CA SER A 92 1.99 -2.87 9.39
C SER A 92 3.39 -2.57 8.86
N LEU A 93 3.75 -1.28 8.80
CA LEU A 93 5.02 -0.77 8.26
C LEU A 93 6.05 -0.41 9.34
N LYS A 94 5.69 -0.55 10.62
CA LYS A 94 6.63 -0.47 11.74
C LYS A 94 7.61 -1.63 11.74
#